data_AF-A0A1F6M7N5-F1
#
_entry.id   AF-A0A1F6M7N5-F1
#
_cell.length_a   1.000
_cell.length_b   1.000
_cell.length_c   1.000
_cell.angle_alpha   90.00
_cell.angle_beta   90.00
_cell.angle_gamma   90.00
#
_symmetry.space_group_name_H-M   'P 1'
#
loop_
_entity.id
_entity.type
_entity.pdbx_description
1 polymer ?
#
loop_
_entity_poly.entity_id
_entity_poly.type
_entity_poly.pdbx_seq_one_letter_code
_entity_poly.pdbx_strand_id
1 'polypeptide(L)'
;MDFMTAVTQRNTHPLVQKFIDLYPGPKTKKKNTKKSIPFKQTDRFIRGRIVDFLRDGGSISIAHLYSTMFPDFSQDRLEQVVAGLAKDGLIKRKKQVIVLV
;
A
#
# COMPACT_ATOMS: atom_id res chain seq x y z
N MET A 1 9.95 -20.61 -54.66
CA MET A 1 9.15 -20.19 -53.51
C MET A 1 10.10 -19.62 -52.48
N ASP A 2 10.04 -18.31 -52.25
CA ASP A 2 10.96 -17.60 -51.37
C ASP A 2 10.53 -17.80 -49.91
N PHE A 3 11.49 -18.00 -49.00
CA PHE A 3 11.21 -18.34 -47.60
C PHE A 3 10.38 -17.26 -46.90
N MET A 4 10.62 -15.99 -47.28
CA MET A 4 9.88 -14.83 -46.78
C MET A 4 8.41 -14.86 -47.17
N THR A 5 8.05 -15.33 -48.38
CA THR A 5 6.65 -15.42 -48.81
C THR A 5 5.89 -16.55 -48.14
N ALA A 6 6.56 -17.65 -47.81
CA ALA A 6 5.95 -18.77 -47.07
C ALA A 6 5.65 -18.43 -45.60
N VAL A 7 6.47 -17.57 -44.98
CA VAL A 7 6.22 -17.10 -43.60
C VAL A 7 5.05 -16.12 -43.56
N THR A 8 4.90 -15.25 -44.57
CA THR A 8 3.77 -14.31 -44.66
C THR A 8 2.43 -15.03 -44.85
N GLN A 9 2.39 -16.13 -45.61
CA GLN A 9 1.17 -16.93 -45.80
C GLN A 9 0.74 -17.74 -44.57
N ARG A 10 1.66 -18.03 -43.62
CA ARG A 10 1.32 -18.72 -42.35
C ARG A 10 0.54 -17.84 -41.37
N ASN A 11 0.59 -16.52 -41.54
CA ASN A 11 -0.10 -15.56 -40.68
C ASN A 11 -1.57 -15.30 -41.08
N THR A 12 -2.06 -15.87 -42.19
CA THR A 12 -3.45 -15.66 -42.66
C THR A 12 -4.33 -16.91 -42.58
N HIS A 13 -3.82 -18.02 -42.02
CA HIS A 13 -4.62 -19.21 -41.85
C HIS A 13 -5.66 -19.01 -40.73
N PRO A 14 -6.96 -19.30 -40.95
CA PRO A 14 -8.02 -19.00 -39.99
C PRO A 14 -7.84 -19.69 -38.63
N LEU A 15 -7.17 -20.85 -38.61
CA LEU A 15 -6.82 -21.54 -37.36
C LEU A 15 -5.76 -20.82 -36.53
N VAL A 16 -4.81 -20.13 -37.17
CA VAL A 16 -3.77 -19.35 -36.49
C VAL A 16 -4.39 -18.11 -35.86
N GLN A 17 -5.29 -17.44 -36.58
CA GLN A 17 -6.04 -16.30 -36.04
C GLN A 17 -6.90 -16.71 -34.82
N LYS A 18 -7.63 -17.83 -34.94
CA LYS A 18 -8.43 -18.38 -33.83
C LYS A 18 -7.56 -18.74 -32.61
N PHE A 19 -6.35 -19.24 -32.82
CA PHE A 19 -5.42 -19.55 -31.73
C PHE A 19 -4.93 -18.29 -31.02
N ILE A 20 -4.60 -17.23 -31.76
CA ILE A 20 -4.19 -15.94 -31.21
C ILE A 20 -5.32 -15.30 -30.40
N ASP A 21 -6.56 -15.41 -30.88
CA ASP A 21 -7.74 -14.85 -30.20
C ASP A 21 -8.11 -15.63 -28.93
N LEU A 22 -7.96 -16.96 -28.94
CA LEU A 22 -8.22 -17.83 -27.79
C LEU A 22 -7.13 -17.74 -26.72
N TYR A 23 -5.89 -17.46 -27.12
CA TYR A 23 -4.74 -17.39 -26.23
C TYR A 23 -4.00 -16.05 -26.41
N PRO A 24 -4.61 -14.93 -25.97
CA PRO A 24 -3.91 -13.66 -25.97
C PRO A 24 -2.66 -13.80 -25.10
N GLY A 25 -1.50 -13.44 -25.66
CA GLY A 25 -0.23 -13.48 -24.95
C GLY A 25 -0.29 -12.72 -23.62
N PRO A 26 0.60 -13.03 -22.66
CA PRO A 26 0.57 -12.42 -21.33
C PRO A 26 0.65 -10.89 -21.47
N LYS A 27 -0.42 -10.20 -21.03
CA LYS A 27 -0.48 -8.74 -21.03
C LYS A 27 0.71 -8.21 -20.25
N THR A 28 1.65 -7.54 -20.92
CA THR A 28 2.76 -6.87 -20.26
C THR A 28 2.20 -5.77 -19.36
N LYS A 29 2.13 -6.06 -18.05
CA LYS A 29 1.69 -5.08 -17.06
C LYS A 29 2.65 -3.89 -17.14
N LYS A 30 2.16 -2.72 -17.56
CA LYS A 30 2.91 -1.46 -17.51
C LYS A 30 3.50 -1.33 -16.09
N LYS A 31 4.83 -1.34 -15.97
CA LYS A 31 5.52 -1.12 -14.70
C LYS A 31 5.18 0.29 -14.24
N ASN A 32 4.26 0.39 -13.29
CA ASN A 32 3.94 1.65 -12.64
C ASN A 32 5.20 2.08 -11.85
N THR A 33 5.93 3.06 -12.36
CA THR A 33 7.11 3.68 -11.71
C THR A 33 6.69 4.58 -10.56
N LYS A 34 5.81 4.07 -9.68
CA LYS A 34 5.47 4.78 -8.46
C LYS A 34 6.74 4.87 -7.61
N LYS A 35 7.17 6.10 -7.32
CA LYS A 35 8.28 6.35 -6.39
C LYS A 35 7.98 5.57 -5.11
N SER A 36 8.90 4.71 -4.71
CA SER A 36 8.74 3.92 -3.50
C SER A 36 8.73 4.85 -2.31
N ILE A 37 7.60 4.95 -1.61
CA ILE A 37 7.52 5.68 -0.34
C ILE A 37 8.29 4.84 0.68
N PRO A 38 9.28 5.41 1.40
CA PRO A 38 9.96 4.70 2.47
C PRO A 38 8.95 4.18 3.51
N PHE A 39 9.13 2.94 3.98
CA PHE A 39 8.19 2.32 4.93
C PHE A 39 7.92 3.19 6.16
N LYS A 40 8.97 3.86 6.68
CA LYS A 40 8.88 4.78 7.83
C LYS A 40 7.91 5.94 7.61
N GLN A 41 7.62 6.31 6.37
CA GLN A 41 6.68 7.38 6.02
C GLN A 41 5.27 6.87 5.75
N THR A 42 4.97 5.59 5.99
CA THR A 42 3.64 5.02 5.77
C THR A 42 2.79 5.03 7.04
N ASP A 43 1.47 5.09 6.89
CA ASP A 43 0.56 5.04 8.04
C ASP A 43 0.67 3.70 8.79
N ARG A 44 0.99 2.62 8.07
CA ARG A 44 1.23 1.29 8.66
C ARG A 44 2.35 1.33 9.70
N PHE A 45 3.42 2.07 9.41
CA PHE A 45 4.53 2.25 10.36
C PHE A 45 4.08 3.01 11.61
N ILE A 46 3.39 4.14 11.44
CA ILE A 46 2.88 4.96 12.55
C ILE A 46 1.96 4.12 13.44
N ARG A 47 1.00 3.42 12.83
CA ARG A 47 0.05 2.54 13.54
C ARG A 47 0.75 1.49 14.38
N GLY A 48 1.72 0.78 13.80
CA GLY A 48 2.51 -0.24 14.50
C GLY A 48 3.23 0.35 15.71
N ARG A 49 3.95 1.45 15.51
CA ARG A 49 4.71 2.12 16.59
C ARG A 49 3.83 2.60 17.75
N ILE A 50 2.63 3.12 17.46
CA ILE A 50 1.68 3.51 18.51
C ILE A 50 1.24 2.28 19.32
N VAL A 51 0.84 1.21 18.63
CA VAL A 51 0.37 -0.02 19.30
C VAL A 51 1.49 -0.69 20.09
N ASP A 52 2.70 -0.76 19.54
CA ASP A 52 3.87 -1.34 20.21
C ASP A 52 4.17 -0.59 21.51
N PHE A 53 4.18 0.75 21.48
CA PHE A 53 4.40 1.56 22.68
C PHE A 53 3.31 1.37 23.75
N LEU A 54 2.05 1.25 23.32
CA LEU A 54 0.93 1.00 24.24
C LEU A 54 0.97 -0.41 24.84
N ARG A 55 1.55 -1.39 24.12
CA ARG A 55 1.72 -2.78 24.62
C ARG A 55 2.75 -2.89 25.72
N ASP A 56 3.80 -2.07 25.69
CA ASP A 56 4.85 -2.05 26.72
C ASP A 56 4.39 -1.46 28.07
N GLY A 57 3.07 -1.36 28.29
CA GLY A 57 2.46 -0.83 29.51
C GLY A 57 2.22 0.67 29.49
N GLY A 58 2.42 1.32 28.34
CA GLY A 58 2.33 2.77 28.19
C GLY A 58 0.89 3.29 28.05
N SER A 59 0.66 4.48 28.59
CA SER A 59 -0.33 5.41 28.07
C SER A 59 0.41 6.57 27.42
N ILE A 60 -0.10 7.10 26.31
CA ILE A 60 0.56 8.19 25.60
C ILE A 60 -0.34 9.42 25.56
N SER A 61 0.23 10.59 25.90
CA SER A 61 -0.46 11.85 25.70
C SER A 61 -0.37 12.28 24.23
N ILE A 62 -1.40 12.95 23.73
CA ILE A 62 -1.44 13.47 22.36
C ILE A 62 -0.26 14.43 22.10
N ALA A 63 0.08 15.25 23.10
CA ALA A 63 1.22 16.15 23.00
C ALA A 63 2.54 15.38 22.81
N HIS A 64 2.75 14.29 23.55
CA HIS A 64 3.96 13.46 23.42
C HIS A 64 4.02 12.72 22.07
N LEU A 65 2.85 12.28 21.56
CA LEU A 65 2.73 11.68 20.23
C LEU A 65 3.24 12.64 19.15
N TYR A 66 2.82 13.91 19.20
CA TYR A 66 3.13 14.93 18.20
C TYR A 66 4.56 15.47 18.34
N SER A 67 5.00 15.78 19.56
CA SER A 67 6.29 16.46 19.78
C SER A 67 7.48 15.52 19.84
N THR A 68 7.29 14.31 20.36
CA THR A 68 8.40 13.42 20.70
C THR A 68 8.46 12.20 19.80
N MET A 69 7.31 11.58 19.53
CA MET A 69 7.26 10.30 18.83
C MET A 69 7.29 10.44 17.30
N PHE A 70 6.60 11.47 16.77
CA PHE A 70 6.47 11.71 15.32
C PHE A 70 6.58 13.20 14.95
N PRO A 71 7.72 13.86 15.25
CA PRO A 71 7.89 15.30 14.97
C PRO A 71 7.84 15.65 13.47
N ASP A 72 8.20 14.69 12.61
CA ASP A 72 8.25 14.89 11.15
C ASP A 72 6.88 14.78 10.46
N PHE A 73 5.82 14.44 11.20
CA PHE A 73 4.48 14.23 10.65
C PHE A 73 3.54 15.36 11.05
N SER A 74 2.64 15.74 10.14
CA SER A 74 1.62 16.74 10.44
C SER A 74 0.63 16.21 11.49
N GLN A 75 0.15 17.10 12.35
CA GLN A 75 -0.83 16.76 13.38
C GLN A 75 -2.11 16.17 12.77
N ASP A 76 -2.61 16.73 11.67
CA ASP A 76 -3.80 16.22 10.97
C ASP A 76 -3.64 14.77 10.53
N ARG A 77 -2.45 14.40 10.04
CA ARG A 77 -2.16 13.04 9.60
C ARG A 77 -2.13 12.07 10.78
N LEU A 78 -1.47 12.47 11.87
CA LEU A 78 -1.41 11.66 13.08
C LEU A 78 -2.80 11.50 13.70
N GLU A 79 -3.62 12.55 13.69
CA GLU A 79 -5.01 12.54 14.16
C GLU A 79 -5.87 11.55 13.34
N GLN A 80 -5.72 11.53 12.00
CA GLN A 80 -6.38 10.54 11.15
C GLN A 80 -5.96 9.10 11.48
N VAL A 81 -4.67 8.89 11.73
CA VAL A 81 -4.15 7.56 12.11
C VAL A 81 -4.72 7.12 13.46
N VAL A 82 -4.74 8.01 14.46
CA VAL A 82 -5.32 7.76 15.78
C VAL A 82 -6.82 7.47 15.67
N ALA A 83 -7.56 8.24 14.87
CA ALA A 83 -8.98 8.01 14.62
C ALA A 83 -9.22 6.64 13.97
N GLY A 84 -8.39 6.24 13.01
CA GLY A 84 -8.42 4.91 12.40
C GLY A 84 -8.17 3.78 13.41
N LEU A 85 -7.15 3.94 14.27
CA LEU A 85 -6.87 2.98 15.33
C LEU A 85 -8.01 2.84 16.35
N ALA A 86 -8.68 3.95 16.69
CA ALA A 86 -9.83 3.94 17.59
C ALA A 86 -11.04 3.27 16.94
N LYS A 87 -11.28 3.53 15.65
CA LYS A 87 -12.35 2.88 14.86
C LYS A 87 -12.13 1.37 14.76
N ASP A 88 -10.88 0.94 14.59
CA ASP A 88 -10.51 -0.48 14.53
C ASP A 88 -10.55 -1.16 15.90
N GLY A 89 -10.88 -0.43 16.99
CA GLY A 89 -10.98 -0.96 18.34
C GLY A 89 -9.63 -1.32 18.98
N LEU A 90 -8.52 -0.83 18.43
CA LEU A 90 -7.17 -1.11 18.93
C LEU A 90 -6.77 -0.19 20.09
N ILE A 91 -7.28 1.03 20.09
CA ILE A 91 -7.02 2.02 21.14
C ILE A 91 -8.31 2.70 21.62
N LYS A 92 -8.28 3.19 22.86
CA LYS A 92 -9.29 4.10 23.42
C LYS A 92 -8.65 5.46 23.65
N ARG A 93 -9.28 6.50 23.12
CA ARG A 93 -8.91 7.89 23.41
C ARG A 93 -9.73 8.41 24.58
N LYS A 94 -9.05 8.83 25.65
CA LYS A 94 -9.65 9.50 26.82
C LYS A 94 -9.10 10.92 26.90
N LYS A 95 -9.90 11.91 26.45
CA LYS A 95 -9.48 13.33 26.38
C LYS A 95 -8.16 13.48 25.62
N GLN A 96 -7.06 13.75 26.34
CA GLN A 96 -5.72 13.95 25.79
C GLN A 96 -4.80 12.73 25.90
N VAL A 97 -5.32 11.58 26.35
CA VAL A 97 -4.54 10.36 26.57
C VAL A 97 -5.08 9.24 25.68
N ILE A 98 -4.17 8.45 25.11
CA ILE A 98 -4.46 7.25 24.34
C ILE A 98 -4.01 6.05 25.17
N VAL A 99 -4.88 5.05 25.28
CA VAL A 99 -4.62 3.78 25.96
C VAL A 99 -5.00 2.62 25.04
N LEU A 100 -4.38 1.46 25.24
CA LEU A 100 -4.81 0.22 24.58
C LEU A 100 -6.22 -0.17 25.08
N VAL A 101 -7.03 -0.79 24.21
CA VAL A 101 -8.39 -1.25 24.56
C VAL A 101 -8.38 -2.45 25.50
#